data_AF-A0A2R4ZUZ9-F1
#
_entry.id   AF-A0A2R4ZUZ9-F1
#
_cell.length_a   1.000
_cell.length_b   1.000
_cell.length_c   1.000
_cell.angle_alpha   90.00
_cell.angle_beta   90.00
_cell.angle_gamma   90.00
#
_symmetry.space_group_name_H-M   'P 1'
#
loop_
_entity.id
_entity.type
_entity.pdbx_description
1 polymer ?
#
loop_
_entity_poly.entity_id
_entity_poly.type
_entity_poly.pdbx_seq_one_letter_code
_entity_poly.pdbx_strand_id
1 'polypeptide(L)'
;MRGRPQPARILNSRSEGSYRVLEIETRDIASKSQPGNYIMLWLPGVDEIPLAISYADKDLVEVLIGPPRGEVSATLHKIPVGGLVGVRGPFGNPIPSWGSRVLLMGSSHGISYLRFFAEKNKERVHSAILIDEEGKPPYSARLREIGVETYVAKSRGEAVELFRSILGDIDMAVICVREDLGRILAEMLIGKGVEGYLCVERPIKCSLGLCGACDLGLWRTCIEGIFLSAGKIVRTEYGLWTRDRSGLRIPISGSIDEGPKLPQRVVEKDPELSINIAGLELPNPLMNAAGCGVSGSILYRFALEGAGAVVTKSIGIEPRKGFRGPVMIEDPVGVYMNALGLPNPGADQYVLEIRDAKRAGVPVIASIFGRNSDEYVEVAKKLYGSGVDAFELNVSCPHTEFEMVEDIPELVRDIVRSIKSIVKLPVFVKISINSDYMEVARKAIEGGADGITAINTVRSYAYDPVFKRPVMGSPNGYGGVSGPSLKPIVRRVIKDLRGEFSVPIIASGGIDSARDVIELAMLGARGFQICSAIAYKGFSVFKEILEDLRKYIRSSAVKSFQELIKNT
;
A
#
# COMPACT_ATOMS: atom_id res chain seq x y z
N MET A 1 3.52 -16.27 -6.52
CA MET A 1 2.28 -15.55 -6.89
C MET A 1 2.41 -14.02 -6.74
N ARG A 2 3.00 -13.50 -5.64
CA ARG A 2 3.20 -12.04 -5.43
C ARG A 2 4.61 -11.51 -5.75
N GLY A 3 5.49 -12.36 -6.29
CA GLY A 3 6.88 -12.02 -6.66
C GLY A 3 6.99 -11.19 -7.94
N ARG A 4 8.01 -11.44 -8.77
CA ARG A 4 8.12 -10.80 -10.09
C ARG A 4 7.00 -11.23 -11.06
N PRO A 5 6.58 -10.36 -12.00
CA PRO A 5 5.70 -10.75 -13.10
C PRO A 5 6.28 -11.93 -13.88
N GLN A 6 5.42 -12.92 -14.15
CA GLN A 6 5.77 -14.08 -14.97
C GLN A 6 5.38 -13.82 -16.42
N PRO A 7 6.23 -14.15 -17.40
CA PRO A 7 5.85 -14.07 -18.81
C PRO A 7 4.64 -14.95 -19.12
N ALA A 8 3.67 -14.38 -19.84
CA ALA A 8 2.46 -15.04 -20.29
C ALA A 8 2.09 -14.58 -21.70
N ARG A 9 1.44 -15.46 -22.48
CA ARG A 9 1.03 -15.16 -23.85
C ARG A 9 -0.46 -14.87 -23.95
N ILE A 10 -0.81 -13.95 -24.83
CA ILE A 10 -2.21 -13.77 -25.27
C ILE A 10 -2.55 -14.94 -26.19
N LEU A 11 -3.47 -15.80 -25.77
CA LEU A 11 -3.92 -16.96 -26.56
C LEU A 11 -5.01 -16.58 -27.56
N ASN A 12 -5.88 -15.67 -27.16
CA ASN A 12 -7.02 -15.25 -27.97
C ASN A 12 -7.39 -13.80 -27.66
N SER A 13 -8.05 -13.15 -28.60
CA SER A 13 -8.66 -11.84 -28.37
C SER A 13 -9.92 -11.67 -29.19
N ARG A 14 -10.95 -11.07 -28.59
CA ARG A 14 -12.20 -10.71 -29.29
C ARG A 14 -12.66 -9.32 -28.88
N SER A 15 -13.47 -8.70 -29.73
CA SER A 15 -14.09 -7.39 -29.44
C SER A 15 -15.52 -7.59 -28.93
N GLU A 16 -15.89 -6.84 -27.89
CA GLU A 16 -17.26 -6.72 -27.40
C GLU A 16 -17.64 -5.23 -27.42
N GLY A 17 -18.15 -4.77 -28.57
CA GLY A 17 -18.36 -3.34 -28.81
C GLY A 17 -17.04 -2.56 -28.79
N SER A 18 -16.95 -1.55 -27.92
CA SER A 18 -15.74 -0.76 -27.68
C SER A 18 -14.76 -1.41 -26.69
N TYR A 19 -15.15 -2.54 -26.10
CA TYR A 19 -14.33 -3.33 -25.19
C TYR A 19 -13.53 -4.40 -25.95
N ARG A 20 -12.41 -4.81 -25.38
CA ARG A 20 -11.60 -5.92 -25.88
C ARG A 20 -11.46 -6.96 -24.77
N VAL A 21 -11.69 -8.22 -25.12
CA VAL A 21 -11.48 -9.35 -24.22
C VAL A 21 -10.19 -10.06 -24.62
N LEU A 22 -9.36 -10.38 -23.63
CA LEU A 22 -8.10 -11.10 -23.81
C LEU A 22 -8.11 -12.38 -22.99
N GLU A 23 -7.67 -13.48 -23.60
CA GLU A 23 -7.38 -14.74 -22.91
C GLU A 23 -5.87 -14.89 -22.77
N ILE A 24 -5.40 -15.09 -21.54
CA ILE A 24 -3.99 -15.05 -21.17
C ILE A 24 -3.58 -16.42 -20.60
N GLU A 25 -2.53 -17.02 -21.15
CA GLU A 25 -1.98 -18.31 -20.71
C GLU A 25 -1.32 -18.18 -19.34
N THR A 26 -1.90 -18.80 -18.31
CA THR A 26 -1.35 -18.77 -16.94
C THR A 26 -1.92 -19.86 -16.04
N ARG A 27 -1.49 -21.11 -16.26
CA ARG A 27 -2.00 -22.29 -15.54
C ARG A 27 -2.01 -22.18 -14.01
N ASP A 28 -0.93 -21.69 -13.42
CA ASP A 28 -0.82 -21.56 -11.96
C ASP A 28 -1.77 -20.53 -11.37
N ILE A 29 -2.04 -19.44 -12.10
CA ILE A 29 -2.98 -18.41 -11.67
C ILE A 29 -4.41 -18.90 -11.89
N ALA A 30 -4.68 -19.42 -13.06
CA ALA A 30 -6.00 -19.83 -13.52
C ALA A 30 -6.61 -20.91 -12.61
N SER A 31 -5.83 -21.95 -12.29
CA SER A 31 -6.24 -23.05 -11.39
C SER A 31 -6.60 -22.62 -9.97
N LYS A 32 -6.13 -21.44 -9.52
CA LYS A 32 -6.40 -20.88 -8.18
C LYS A 32 -7.43 -19.74 -8.21
N SER A 33 -7.83 -19.31 -9.40
CA SER A 33 -8.68 -18.15 -9.58
C SER A 33 -10.12 -18.47 -9.21
N GLN A 34 -10.71 -17.58 -8.43
CA GLN A 34 -12.10 -17.61 -8.01
C GLN A 34 -12.78 -16.28 -8.35
N PRO A 35 -14.12 -16.26 -8.42
CA PRO A 35 -14.85 -15.01 -8.57
C PRO A 35 -14.47 -13.99 -7.49
N GLY A 36 -14.19 -12.76 -7.93
CA GLY A 36 -13.69 -11.67 -7.09
C GLY A 36 -12.16 -11.54 -7.05
N ASN A 37 -11.45 -12.45 -7.71
CA ASN A 37 -10.02 -12.30 -7.93
C ASN A 37 -9.69 -11.35 -9.10
N TYR A 38 -8.48 -10.82 -9.05
CA TYR A 38 -7.88 -10.00 -10.09
C TYR A 38 -6.41 -10.40 -10.29
N ILE A 39 -5.83 -10.07 -11.44
CA ILE A 39 -4.38 -10.20 -11.70
C ILE A 39 -3.74 -8.82 -11.73
N MET A 40 -2.44 -8.74 -11.45
CA MET A 40 -1.66 -7.60 -11.92
C MET A 40 -1.10 -7.94 -13.28
N LEU A 41 -1.47 -7.15 -14.29
CA LEU A 41 -0.98 -7.28 -15.65
C LEU A 41 0.09 -6.22 -15.91
N TRP A 42 1.32 -6.68 -16.13
CA TRP A 42 2.45 -5.86 -16.50
C TRP A 42 2.55 -5.79 -18.02
N LEU A 43 2.53 -4.57 -18.54
CA LEU A 43 2.89 -4.24 -19.90
C LEU A 43 4.33 -3.73 -19.91
N PRO A 44 5.30 -4.51 -20.39
CA PRO A 44 6.71 -4.17 -20.32
C PRO A 44 6.98 -2.77 -20.88
N GLY A 45 7.57 -1.90 -20.05
CA GLY A 45 7.90 -0.51 -20.40
C GLY A 45 6.74 0.49 -20.42
N VAL A 46 5.51 0.05 -20.11
CA VAL A 46 4.32 0.92 -20.10
C VAL A 46 3.83 1.16 -18.68
N ASP A 47 3.26 0.15 -18.01
CA ASP A 47 2.83 0.20 -16.60
C ASP A 47 2.44 -1.22 -16.14
N GLU A 48 2.11 -1.36 -14.86
CA GLU A 48 1.45 -2.53 -14.31
C GLU A 48 0.13 -2.13 -13.66
N ILE A 49 -0.96 -2.79 -14.04
CA ILE A 49 -2.31 -2.46 -13.58
C ILE A 49 -3.06 -3.68 -13.04
N PRO A 50 -3.94 -3.51 -12.03
CA PRO A 50 -4.87 -4.55 -11.64
C PRO A 50 -5.95 -4.72 -12.72
N LEU A 51 -6.27 -5.96 -13.08
CA LEU A 51 -7.39 -6.31 -13.95
C LEU A 51 -8.19 -7.47 -13.35
N ALA A 52 -9.50 -7.28 -13.28
CA ALA A 52 -10.44 -8.31 -12.87
C ALA A 52 -10.27 -9.58 -13.71
N ILE A 53 -10.33 -10.74 -13.07
CA ILE A 53 -10.48 -12.01 -13.78
C ILE A 53 -11.96 -12.16 -14.12
N SER A 54 -12.30 -12.02 -15.41
CA SER A 54 -13.69 -12.14 -15.89
C SER A 54 -14.13 -13.58 -16.07
N TYR A 55 -13.16 -14.47 -16.24
CA TYR A 55 -13.33 -15.92 -16.28
C TYR A 55 -11.97 -16.59 -16.06
N ALA A 56 -11.96 -17.80 -15.53
CA ALA A 56 -10.76 -18.63 -15.50
C ALA A 56 -11.11 -20.09 -15.82
N ASP A 57 -10.25 -20.72 -16.59
CA ASP A 57 -10.25 -22.16 -16.87
C ASP A 57 -8.96 -22.79 -16.33
N LYS A 58 -8.67 -24.05 -16.64
CA LYS A 58 -7.49 -24.77 -16.15
C LYS A 58 -6.17 -24.08 -16.51
N ASP A 59 -6.06 -23.55 -17.72
CA ASP A 59 -4.79 -23.09 -18.28
C ASP A 59 -4.76 -21.57 -18.60
N LEU A 60 -5.91 -20.88 -18.54
CA LEU A 60 -6.03 -19.47 -18.92
C LEU A 60 -6.91 -18.66 -17.98
N VAL A 61 -6.63 -17.36 -17.94
CA VAL A 61 -7.54 -16.34 -17.38
C VAL A 61 -8.02 -15.43 -18.49
N GLU A 62 -9.26 -15.01 -18.40
CA GLU A 62 -9.84 -13.98 -19.24
C GLU A 62 -9.88 -12.64 -18.49
N VAL A 63 -9.60 -11.56 -19.21
CA VAL A 63 -9.75 -10.18 -18.72
C VAL A 63 -10.50 -9.32 -19.72
N LEU A 64 -11.29 -8.37 -19.21
CA LEU A 64 -12.00 -7.37 -20.01
C LEU A 64 -11.24 -6.03 -19.97
N ILE A 65 -10.93 -5.50 -21.15
CA ILE A 65 -10.27 -4.21 -21.33
C ILE A 65 -11.30 -3.20 -21.83
N GLY A 66 -11.47 -2.11 -21.07
CA GLY A 66 -12.33 -1.00 -21.48
C GLY A 66 -11.82 -0.25 -22.71
N PRO A 67 -12.60 0.75 -23.19
CA PRO A 67 -12.21 1.57 -24.32
C PRO A 67 -10.84 2.24 -24.14
N PRO A 68 -10.08 2.49 -25.21
CA PRO A 68 -8.76 3.09 -25.14
C PRO A 68 -8.84 4.56 -24.67
N ARG A 69 -8.62 4.80 -23.37
CA ARG A 69 -8.65 6.14 -22.74
C ARG A 69 -7.28 6.65 -22.32
N GLY A 70 -6.29 5.78 -22.27
CA GLY A 70 -4.91 6.10 -21.92
C GLY A 70 -3.93 5.06 -22.46
N GLU A 71 -2.64 5.32 -22.26
CA GLU A 71 -1.54 4.54 -22.85
C GLU A 71 -1.64 3.03 -22.57
N VAL A 72 -1.98 2.64 -21.34
CA VAL A 72 -2.14 1.23 -20.94
C VAL A 72 -3.28 0.56 -21.72
N SER A 73 -4.49 1.13 -21.68
CA SER A 73 -5.63 0.61 -22.43
C SER A 73 -5.38 0.59 -23.94
N ALA A 74 -4.78 1.65 -24.50
CA ALA A 74 -4.45 1.71 -25.92
C ALA A 74 -3.42 0.65 -26.32
N THR A 75 -2.45 0.35 -25.45
CA THR A 75 -1.48 -0.73 -25.67
C THR A 75 -2.18 -2.10 -25.62
N LEU A 76 -3.05 -2.34 -24.64
CA LEU A 76 -3.82 -3.57 -24.53
C LEU A 76 -4.74 -3.82 -25.72
N HIS A 77 -5.26 -2.76 -26.35
CA HIS A 77 -6.03 -2.86 -27.60
C HIS A 77 -5.19 -3.19 -28.83
N LYS A 78 -3.86 -3.00 -28.77
CA LYS A 78 -2.93 -3.23 -29.89
C LYS A 78 -2.13 -4.52 -29.80
N ILE A 79 -2.03 -5.14 -28.62
CA ILE A 79 -1.27 -6.40 -28.45
C ILE A 79 -1.92 -7.51 -29.29
N PRO A 80 -1.19 -8.19 -30.19
CA PRO A 80 -1.74 -9.28 -30.99
C PRO A 80 -1.84 -10.58 -30.19
N VAL A 81 -2.62 -11.53 -30.71
CA VAL A 81 -2.51 -12.94 -30.28
C VAL A 81 -1.07 -13.42 -30.46
N GLY A 82 -0.57 -14.18 -29.49
CA GLY A 82 0.84 -14.57 -29.35
C GLY A 82 1.73 -13.51 -28.68
N GLY A 83 1.22 -12.30 -28.48
CA GLY A 83 1.89 -11.21 -27.78
C GLY A 83 2.21 -11.56 -26.32
N LEU A 84 3.29 -10.98 -25.80
CA LEU A 84 3.82 -11.30 -24.47
C LEU A 84 3.49 -10.21 -23.45
N VAL A 85 3.00 -10.63 -22.28
CA VAL A 85 2.66 -9.78 -21.13
C VAL A 85 3.18 -10.41 -19.84
N GLY A 86 3.40 -9.61 -18.80
CA GLY A 86 3.76 -10.14 -17.48
C GLY A 86 2.52 -10.28 -16.59
N VAL A 87 2.39 -11.37 -15.84
CA VAL A 87 1.26 -11.59 -14.93
C VAL A 87 1.71 -11.90 -13.50
N ARG A 88 0.96 -11.39 -12.52
CA ARG A 88 1.03 -11.78 -11.11
C ARG A 88 -0.36 -12.04 -10.55
N GLY A 89 -0.46 -12.94 -9.58
CA GLY A 89 -1.72 -13.26 -8.91
C GLY A 89 -1.97 -14.77 -8.74
N PRO A 90 -3.25 -15.17 -8.60
CA PRO A 90 -4.41 -14.28 -8.45
C PRO A 90 -4.28 -13.49 -7.13
N PHE A 91 -4.82 -12.28 -7.14
CA PHE A 91 -4.96 -11.42 -5.96
C PHE A 91 -6.44 -11.25 -5.63
N GLY A 92 -6.69 -10.65 -4.46
CA GLY A 92 -8.02 -10.50 -3.90
C GLY A 92 -8.49 -11.76 -3.20
N ASN A 93 -9.54 -11.60 -2.39
CA ASN A 93 -10.21 -12.68 -1.70
C ASN A 93 -11.59 -12.89 -2.32
N PRO A 94 -12.06 -14.14 -2.44
CA PRO A 94 -13.44 -14.44 -2.79
C PRO A 94 -14.41 -13.85 -1.76
N ILE A 95 -15.66 -13.65 -2.18
CA ILE A 95 -16.74 -13.31 -1.26
C ILE A 95 -16.96 -14.50 -0.31
N PRO A 96 -17.04 -14.28 1.03
CA PRO A 96 -17.00 -15.36 2.01
C PRO A 96 -18.27 -16.21 2.07
N SER A 97 -19.43 -15.64 1.74
CA SER A 97 -20.74 -16.29 1.80
C SER A 97 -21.58 -15.94 0.58
N TRP A 98 -22.51 -16.83 0.23
CA TRP A 98 -23.42 -16.66 -0.89
C TRP A 98 -24.86 -16.90 -0.45
N GLY A 99 -25.73 -15.96 -0.82
CA GLY A 99 -27.17 -16.11 -0.72
C GLY A 99 -27.73 -17.16 -1.68
N SER A 100 -29.05 -17.32 -1.62
CA SER A 100 -29.85 -18.18 -2.50
C SER A 100 -30.49 -17.43 -3.66
N ARG A 101 -30.72 -16.11 -3.49
CA ARG A 101 -31.29 -15.22 -4.51
C ARG A 101 -30.42 -13.97 -4.60
N VAL A 102 -29.39 -14.05 -5.43
CA VAL A 102 -28.34 -13.03 -5.54
C VAL A 102 -28.58 -12.09 -6.72
N LEU A 103 -28.57 -10.79 -6.46
CA LEU A 103 -28.49 -9.75 -7.49
C LEU A 103 -27.04 -9.43 -7.83
N LEU A 104 -26.69 -9.47 -9.11
CA LEU A 104 -25.43 -8.93 -9.62
C LEU A 104 -25.67 -7.53 -10.18
N MET A 105 -24.86 -6.54 -9.83
CA MET A 105 -25.02 -5.18 -10.37
C MET A 105 -23.68 -4.58 -10.73
N GLY A 106 -23.53 -3.98 -11.90
CA GLY A 106 -22.25 -3.40 -12.30
C GLY A 106 -22.31 -2.42 -13.45
N SER A 107 -21.26 -1.59 -13.54
CA SER A 107 -21.12 -0.56 -14.56
C SER A 107 -19.74 -0.62 -15.21
N SER A 108 -19.68 -0.45 -16.54
CA SER A 108 -18.41 -0.38 -17.30
C SER A 108 -17.44 -1.52 -16.93
N HIS A 109 -16.24 -1.22 -16.44
CA HIS A 109 -15.24 -2.21 -16.01
C HIS A 109 -15.75 -3.14 -14.90
N GLY A 110 -16.64 -2.67 -14.02
CA GLY A 110 -17.18 -3.46 -12.92
C GLY A 110 -17.96 -4.70 -13.38
N ILE A 111 -18.47 -4.70 -14.60
CA ILE A 111 -19.18 -5.83 -15.23
C ILE A 111 -18.25 -7.04 -15.42
N SER A 112 -16.93 -6.80 -15.55
CA SER A 112 -15.94 -7.87 -15.69
C SER A 112 -15.98 -8.88 -14.55
N TYR A 113 -16.11 -8.42 -13.30
CA TYR A 113 -16.21 -9.29 -12.14
C TYR A 113 -17.48 -10.14 -12.17
N LEU A 114 -18.58 -9.59 -12.68
CA LEU A 114 -19.91 -10.21 -12.59
C LEU A 114 -20.04 -11.46 -13.43
N ARG A 115 -19.38 -11.50 -14.61
CA ARG A 115 -19.42 -12.70 -15.46
C ARG A 115 -18.91 -13.91 -14.69
N PHE A 116 -17.76 -13.80 -14.04
CA PHE A 116 -17.17 -14.94 -13.34
C PHE A 116 -18.05 -15.40 -12.17
N PHE A 117 -18.64 -14.44 -11.44
CA PHE A 117 -19.62 -14.72 -10.40
C PHE A 117 -20.84 -15.46 -10.94
N ALA A 118 -21.41 -14.98 -12.05
CA ALA A 118 -22.61 -15.55 -12.65
C ALA A 118 -22.39 -16.99 -13.14
N GLU A 119 -21.30 -17.26 -13.86
CA GLU A 119 -21.04 -18.59 -14.40
C GLU A 119 -20.76 -19.63 -13.29
N LYS A 120 -20.11 -19.23 -12.19
CA LYS A 120 -19.83 -20.14 -11.06
C LYS A 120 -21.00 -20.32 -10.11
N ASN A 121 -21.94 -19.37 -10.07
CA ASN A 121 -23.04 -19.37 -9.09
C ASN A 121 -24.42 -19.29 -9.77
N LYS A 122 -24.55 -19.79 -11.00
CA LYS A 122 -25.77 -19.64 -11.83
C LYS A 122 -27.08 -19.98 -11.10
N GLU A 123 -27.07 -21.02 -10.27
CA GLU A 123 -28.25 -21.51 -9.55
C GLU A 123 -28.70 -20.57 -8.42
N ARG A 124 -27.83 -19.66 -8.01
CA ARG A 124 -28.06 -18.67 -6.94
C ARG A 124 -28.35 -17.29 -7.49
N VAL A 125 -27.98 -17.00 -8.73
CA VAL A 125 -28.15 -15.66 -9.32
C VAL A 125 -29.60 -15.48 -9.73
N HIS A 126 -30.28 -14.57 -9.03
CA HIS A 126 -31.66 -14.21 -9.33
C HIS A 126 -31.74 -13.35 -10.59
N SER A 127 -30.97 -12.26 -10.64
CA SER A 127 -30.94 -11.35 -11.78
C SER A 127 -29.65 -10.52 -11.81
N ALA A 128 -29.43 -9.82 -12.92
CA ALA A 128 -28.32 -8.89 -13.11
C ALA A 128 -28.82 -7.51 -13.59
N ILE A 129 -28.30 -6.43 -13.01
CA ILE A 129 -28.48 -5.04 -13.49
C ILE A 129 -27.15 -4.53 -14.03
N LEU A 130 -27.11 -4.26 -15.33
CA LEU A 130 -25.94 -3.70 -16.00
C LEU A 130 -26.18 -2.23 -16.32
N ILE A 131 -25.26 -1.36 -15.93
CA ILE A 131 -25.36 0.09 -16.17
C ILE A 131 -24.44 0.44 -17.34
N ASP A 132 -25.05 0.90 -18.44
CA ASP A 132 -24.36 1.29 -19.66
C ASP A 132 -25.21 2.29 -20.46
N GLU A 133 -24.68 3.49 -20.69
CA GLU A 133 -25.41 4.59 -21.35
C GLU A 133 -25.74 4.26 -22.81
N GLU A 134 -24.89 3.48 -23.49
CA GLU A 134 -25.11 3.04 -24.87
C GLU A 134 -26.09 1.85 -24.97
N GLY A 135 -26.45 1.25 -23.83
CA GLY A 135 -27.35 0.10 -23.75
C GLY A 135 -26.75 -1.20 -24.28
N LYS A 136 -25.43 -1.29 -24.46
CA LYS A 136 -24.72 -2.47 -24.98
C LYS A 136 -23.58 -2.89 -24.04
N PRO A 137 -23.87 -3.20 -22.77
CA PRO A 137 -22.83 -3.61 -21.83
C PRO A 137 -22.16 -4.94 -22.26
N PRO A 138 -20.85 -5.09 -22.01
CA PRO A 138 -20.12 -6.34 -22.25
C PRO A 138 -20.74 -7.49 -21.46
N TYR A 139 -20.60 -8.72 -21.96
CA TYR A 139 -21.14 -9.94 -21.37
C TYR A 139 -22.67 -10.02 -21.18
N SER A 140 -23.45 -9.01 -21.60
CA SER A 140 -24.91 -9.05 -21.47
C SER A 140 -25.56 -10.21 -22.22
N ALA A 141 -25.12 -10.50 -23.45
CA ALA A 141 -25.55 -11.68 -24.19
C ALA A 141 -25.19 -12.98 -23.46
N ARG A 142 -23.96 -13.06 -22.96
CA ARG A 142 -23.45 -14.22 -22.24
C ARG A 142 -24.24 -14.51 -20.96
N LEU A 143 -24.60 -13.49 -20.19
CA LEU A 143 -25.43 -13.64 -18.99
C LEU A 143 -26.81 -14.21 -19.33
N ARG A 144 -27.43 -13.73 -20.41
CA ARG A 144 -28.71 -14.28 -20.89
C ARG A 144 -28.58 -15.73 -21.38
N GLU A 145 -27.50 -16.07 -22.08
CA GLU A 145 -27.23 -17.43 -22.56
C GLU A 145 -27.13 -18.45 -21.41
N ILE A 146 -26.57 -18.06 -20.27
CA ILE A 146 -26.47 -18.93 -19.08
C ILE A 146 -27.73 -18.89 -18.19
N GLY A 147 -28.80 -18.24 -18.66
CA GLY A 147 -30.10 -18.20 -18.00
C GLY A 147 -30.26 -17.12 -16.94
N VAL A 148 -29.37 -16.13 -16.86
CA VAL A 148 -29.49 -15.02 -15.90
C VAL A 148 -30.39 -13.93 -16.48
N GLU A 149 -31.49 -13.62 -15.78
CA GLU A 149 -32.33 -12.49 -16.10
C GLU A 149 -31.52 -11.18 -16.02
N THR A 150 -31.43 -10.45 -17.14
CA THR A 150 -30.48 -9.34 -17.27
C THR A 150 -31.19 -8.05 -17.71
N TYR A 151 -31.15 -7.06 -16.83
CA TYR A 151 -31.65 -5.70 -17.02
C TYR A 151 -30.51 -4.77 -17.43
N VAL A 152 -30.78 -3.80 -18.31
CA VAL A 152 -29.80 -2.79 -18.73
C VAL A 152 -30.36 -1.41 -18.41
N ALA A 153 -29.72 -0.73 -17.46
CA ALA A 153 -30.03 0.65 -17.08
C ALA A 153 -29.15 1.62 -17.88
N LYS A 154 -29.76 2.62 -18.51
CA LYS A 154 -29.07 3.66 -19.30
C LYS A 154 -28.69 4.88 -18.48
N SER A 155 -29.17 4.98 -17.25
CA SER A 155 -28.86 6.08 -16.35
C SER A 155 -28.73 5.62 -14.90
N ARG A 156 -28.10 6.46 -14.07
CA ARG A 156 -28.05 6.26 -12.61
C ARG A 156 -29.45 6.17 -11.98
N GLY A 157 -30.39 7.01 -12.42
CA GLY A 157 -31.75 7.04 -11.88
C GLY A 157 -32.48 5.72 -12.13
N GLU A 158 -32.47 5.27 -13.38
CA GLU A 158 -33.06 4.00 -13.79
C GLU A 158 -32.43 2.80 -13.06
N ALA A 159 -31.11 2.81 -12.87
CA ALA A 159 -30.40 1.76 -12.14
C ALA A 159 -30.87 1.66 -10.68
N VAL A 160 -31.11 2.81 -10.02
CA VAL A 160 -31.61 2.85 -8.64
C VAL A 160 -33.07 2.40 -8.58
N GLU A 161 -33.90 2.76 -9.55
CA GLU A 161 -35.31 2.32 -9.62
C GLU A 161 -35.43 0.80 -9.81
N LEU A 162 -34.69 0.23 -10.75
CA LEU A 162 -34.62 -1.22 -10.96
C LEU A 162 -34.08 -1.94 -9.71
N PHE A 163 -33.06 -1.37 -9.08
CA PHE A 163 -32.54 -1.93 -7.83
C PHE A 163 -33.63 -1.96 -6.74
N ARG A 164 -34.42 -0.89 -6.58
CA ARG A 164 -35.53 -0.85 -5.61
C ARG A 164 -36.60 -1.89 -5.91
N SER A 165 -36.96 -2.10 -7.17
CA SER A 165 -38.02 -3.06 -7.53
C SER A 165 -37.61 -4.50 -7.25
N ILE A 166 -36.31 -4.83 -7.34
CA ILE A 166 -35.78 -6.19 -7.12
C ILE A 166 -35.35 -6.42 -5.67
N LEU A 167 -35.15 -5.37 -4.87
CA LEU A 167 -34.58 -5.49 -3.52
C LEU A 167 -35.39 -6.38 -2.56
N GLY A 168 -36.70 -6.50 -2.76
CA GLY A 168 -37.56 -7.40 -1.97
C GLY A 168 -37.46 -8.87 -2.36
N ASP A 169 -36.84 -9.17 -3.49
CA ASP A 169 -36.75 -10.47 -4.13
C ASP A 169 -35.38 -11.13 -3.96
N ILE A 170 -34.49 -10.54 -3.18
CA ILE A 170 -33.11 -11.00 -3.05
C ILE A 170 -32.70 -11.09 -1.60
N ASP A 171 -31.81 -12.04 -1.29
CA ASP A 171 -31.17 -12.16 0.02
C ASP A 171 -29.73 -11.61 0.02
N MET A 172 -29.18 -11.37 -1.16
CA MET A 172 -27.82 -10.84 -1.32
C MET A 172 -27.67 -10.00 -2.60
N ALA A 173 -26.78 -9.00 -2.58
CA ALA A 173 -26.33 -8.29 -3.77
C ALA A 173 -24.79 -8.18 -3.86
N VAL A 174 -24.25 -8.38 -5.06
CA VAL A 174 -22.84 -8.13 -5.41
C VAL A 174 -22.78 -6.95 -6.38
N ILE A 175 -22.16 -5.86 -5.96
CA ILE A 175 -22.24 -4.56 -6.64
C ILE A 175 -20.85 -4.08 -7.05
N CYS A 176 -20.66 -3.83 -8.34
CA CYS A 176 -19.43 -3.34 -8.97
C CYS A 176 -19.71 -2.05 -9.75
N VAL A 177 -20.01 -0.96 -9.04
CA VAL A 177 -20.36 0.34 -9.62
C VAL A 177 -19.46 1.45 -9.06
N ARG A 178 -19.53 2.64 -9.65
CA ARG A 178 -18.86 3.83 -9.10
C ARG A 178 -19.27 4.09 -7.65
N GLU A 179 -18.32 4.53 -6.83
CA GLU A 179 -18.50 4.59 -5.36
C GLU A 179 -19.63 5.53 -4.90
N ASP A 180 -19.91 6.59 -5.66
CA ASP A 180 -21.02 7.51 -5.36
C ASP A 180 -22.38 6.83 -5.47
N LEU A 181 -22.56 5.94 -6.44
CA LEU A 181 -23.75 5.10 -6.53
C LEU A 181 -23.66 3.94 -5.53
N GLY A 182 -22.50 3.32 -5.41
CA GLY A 182 -22.27 2.17 -4.52
C GLY A 182 -22.65 2.47 -3.08
N ARG A 183 -22.31 3.65 -2.55
CA ARG A 183 -22.68 4.05 -1.19
C ARG A 183 -24.19 4.08 -0.98
N ILE A 184 -24.93 4.69 -1.91
CA ILE A 184 -26.40 4.76 -1.85
C ILE A 184 -27.00 3.35 -1.82
N LEU A 185 -26.51 2.47 -2.69
CA LEU A 185 -27.00 1.09 -2.77
C LEU A 185 -26.65 0.30 -1.48
N ALA A 186 -25.46 0.52 -0.91
CA ALA A 186 -25.06 -0.09 0.35
C ALA A 186 -25.98 0.33 1.51
N GLU A 187 -26.35 1.61 1.60
CA GLU A 187 -27.29 2.13 2.60
C GLU A 187 -28.69 1.52 2.43
N MET A 188 -29.16 1.35 1.18
CA MET A 188 -30.43 0.70 0.88
C MET A 188 -30.45 -0.78 1.28
N LEU A 189 -29.35 -1.52 1.02
CA LEU A 189 -29.19 -2.92 1.42
C LEU A 189 -29.27 -3.07 2.93
N ILE A 190 -28.54 -2.23 3.68
CA ILE A 190 -28.56 -2.20 5.14
C ILE A 190 -29.97 -1.92 5.65
N GLY A 191 -30.66 -0.93 5.08
CA GLY A 191 -32.03 -0.57 5.48
C GLY A 191 -33.05 -1.67 5.24
N LYS A 192 -32.79 -2.60 4.33
CA LYS A 192 -33.65 -3.76 4.04
C LYS A 192 -33.19 -5.07 4.68
N GLY A 193 -32.03 -5.09 5.33
CA GLY A 193 -31.46 -6.31 5.91
C GLY A 193 -30.98 -7.33 4.86
N VAL A 194 -30.67 -6.87 3.65
CA VAL A 194 -30.13 -7.71 2.56
C VAL A 194 -28.62 -7.71 2.63
N GLU A 195 -27.98 -8.87 2.49
CA GLU A 195 -26.52 -8.96 2.51
C GLU A 195 -25.93 -8.29 1.27
N GLY A 196 -24.91 -7.46 1.43
CA GLY A 196 -24.34 -6.70 0.32
C GLY A 196 -22.84 -6.79 0.29
N TYR A 197 -22.25 -7.06 -0.88
CA TYR A 197 -20.81 -6.95 -1.10
C TYR A 197 -20.54 -5.98 -2.25
N LEU A 198 -19.70 -5.00 -1.98
CA LEU A 198 -19.38 -3.94 -2.93
C LEU A 198 -17.91 -4.03 -3.32
N CYS A 199 -17.65 -3.94 -4.62
CA CYS A 199 -16.32 -3.80 -5.18
C CYS A 199 -15.77 -2.41 -4.87
N VAL A 200 -14.50 -2.38 -4.47
CA VAL A 200 -13.73 -1.18 -4.14
C VAL A 200 -12.62 -1.01 -5.16
N GLU A 201 -12.56 0.17 -5.77
CA GLU A 201 -11.49 0.55 -6.67
C GLU A 201 -10.54 1.53 -5.95
N ARG A 202 -9.33 1.09 -5.66
CA ARG A 202 -8.27 1.94 -5.09
C ARG A 202 -6.98 1.77 -5.91
N PRO A 203 -6.06 2.74 -5.91
CA PRO A 203 -4.76 2.57 -6.55
C PRO A 203 -3.96 1.39 -5.96
N ILE A 204 -3.86 0.30 -6.71
CA ILE A 204 -3.03 -0.87 -6.33
C ILE A 204 -1.65 -0.70 -6.97
N LYS A 205 -0.64 -0.42 -6.14
CA LYS A 205 0.74 -0.18 -6.61
C LYS A 205 1.70 -1.32 -6.33
N CYS A 206 1.91 -1.62 -5.04
CA CYS A 206 2.94 -2.59 -4.64
C CYS A 206 2.43 -4.04 -4.67
N SER A 207 1.11 -4.25 -4.56
CA SER A 207 0.47 -5.58 -4.47
C SER A 207 1.02 -6.49 -3.37
N LEU A 208 1.65 -5.89 -2.36
CA LEU A 208 2.21 -6.54 -1.17
C LEU A 208 1.63 -5.97 0.13
N GLY A 209 0.69 -5.02 0.04
CA GLY A 209 0.07 -4.40 1.21
C GLY A 209 1.00 -3.51 2.04
N LEU A 210 2.10 -3.05 1.45
CA LEU A 210 3.13 -2.24 2.13
C LEU A 210 2.95 -0.73 1.90
N CYS A 211 2.68 -0.28 0.68
CA CYS A 211 2.64 1.15 0.37
C CYS A 211 1.40 1.89 0.89
N GLY A 212 0.34 1.16 1.26
CA GLY A 212 -0.93 1.74 1.72
C GLY A 212 -1.79 2.38 0.65
N ALA A 213 -1.35 2.55 -0.61
CA ALA A 213 -2.13 3.27 -1.63
C ALA A 213 -3.49 2.63 -1.96
N CYS A 214 -3.68 1.35 -1.66
CA CYS A 214 -4.89 0.61 -1.93
C CYS A 214 -5.92 0.66 -0.77
N ASP A 215 -5.65 1.43 0.28
CA ASP A 215 -6.42 1.33 1.50
C ASP A 215 -7.82 1.97 1.43
N LEU A 216 -8.72 1.47 2.28
CA LEU A 216 -10.05 2.01 2.52
C LEU A 216 -10.44 1.76 3.98
N GLY A 217 -10.56 2.80 4.81
CA GLY A 217 -11.04 2.67 6.19
C GLY A 217 -10.31 1.61 7.03
N LEU A 218 -8.97 1.53 6.91
CA LEU A 218 -8.05 0.53 7.48
C LEU A 218 -7.86 -0.77 6.66
N TRP A 219 -8.69 -1.02 5.64
CA TRP A 219 -8.65 -2.24 4.82
C TRP A 219 -7.67 -2.12 3.65
N ARG A 220 -6.79 -3.11 3.45
CA ARG A 220 -5.85 -3.18 2.32
C ARG A 220 -6.45 -4.01 1.19
N THR A 221 -7.12 -3.36 0.25
CA THR A 221 -7.81 -4.06 -0.85
C THR A 221 -6.92 -5.02 -1.65
N CYS A 222 -5.63 -4.72 -1.79
CA CYS A 222 -4.70 -5.59 -2.54
C CYS A 222 -4.31 -6.91 -1.84
N ILE A 223 -4.51 -7.03 -0.53
CA ILE A 223 -4.19 -8.23 0.26
C ILE A 223 -5.45 -8.86 0.85
N GLU A 224 -6.35 -8.02 1.34
CA GLU A 224 -7.55 -8.43 2.07
C GLU A 224 -8.77 -8.56 1.15
N GLY A 225 -8.66 -8.14 -0.11
CA GLY A 225 -9.71 -8.29 -1.11
C GLY A 225 -10.41 -6.97 -1.44
N ILE A 226 -10.91 -6.89 -2.66
CA ILE A 226 -11.60 -5.71 -3.20
C ILE A 226 -13.10 -5.69 -2.90
N PHE A 227 -13.66 -6.79 -2.39
CA PHE A 227 -15.07 -6.86 -1.99
C PHE A 227 -15.21 -6.65 -0.48
N LEU A 228 -15.96 -5.63 -0.08
CA LEU A 228 -16.29 -5.36 1.32
C LEU A 228 -17.80 -5.44 1.52
N SER A 229 -18.23 -5.88 2.70
CA SER A 229 -19.66 -5.91 3.02
C SER A 229 -20.22 -4.49 3.16
N ALA A 230 -21.50 -4.30 2.80
CA ALA A 230 -22.20 -3.03 2.86
C ALA A 230 -22.07 -2.37 4.24
N GLY A 231 -22.29 -3.14 5.32
CA GLY A 231 -22.16 -2.64 6.69
C GLY A 231 -20.76 -2.15 7.05
N LYS A 232 -19.71 -2.73 6.47
CA LYS A 232 -18.34 -2.24 6.64
C LYS A 232 -18.07 -1.01 5.78
N ILE A 233 -18.47 -1.05 4.51
CA ILE A 233 -18.11 -0.02 3.52
C ILE A 233 -18.67 1.37 3.86
N VAL A 234 -19.91 1.44 4.37
CA VAL A 234 -20.55 2.73 4.75
C VAL A 234 -19.87 3.41 5.94
N ARG A 235 -19.09 2.65 6.71
CA ARG A 235 -18.26 3.12 7.84
C ARG A 235 -16.84 3.50 7.40
N THR A 236 -16.61 3.65 6.10
CA THR A 236 -15.36 4.13 5.51
C THR A 236 -15.60 5.41 4.71
N GLU A 237 -14.55 5.94 4.09
CA GLU A 237 -14.61 7.05 3.15
C GLU A 237 -15.31 6.75 1.81
N TYR A 238 -15.68 5.48 1.55
CA TYR A 238 -16.27 5.06 0.28
C TYR A 238 -17.52 5.89 -0.09
N GLY A 239 -17.50 6.45 -1.31
CA GLY A 239 -18.54 7.34 -1.85
C GLY A 239 -18.49 8.80 -1.35
N LEU A 240 -17.65 9.12 -0.36
CA LEU A 240 -17.45 10.48 0.13
C LEU A 240 -16.27 11.14 -0.58
N TRP A 241 -15.12 10.48 -0.56
CA TRP A 241 -13.93 10.90 -1.29
C TRP A 241 -13.11 9.68 -1.74
N THR A 242 -12.28 9.87 -2.77
CA THR A 242 -11.35 8.87 -3.30
C THR A 242 -9.91 9.33 -3.16
N ARG A 243 -8.96 8.50 -3.60
CA ARG A 243 -7.54 8.82 -3.63
C ARG A 243 -6.97 8.65 -5.01
N ASP A 244 -6.18 9.62 -5.46
CA ASP A 244 -5.42 9.48 -6.69
C ASP A 244 -4.13 8.66 -6.47
N ARG A 245 -3.33 8.49 -7.54
CA ARG A 245 -2.05 7.78 -7.42
C ARG A 245 -1.05 8.48 -6.48
N SER A 246 -1.14 9.78 -6.24
CA SER A 246 -0.27 10.42 -5.23
C SER A 246 -0.69 10.09 -3.79
N GLY A 247 -1.93 9.66 -3.60
CA GLY A 247 -2.57 9.48 -2.29
C GLY A 247 -3.43 10.68 -1.89
N LEU A 248 -3.57 11.67 -2.78
CA LEU A 248 -4.34 12.89 -2.54
C LEU A 248 -5.82 12.55 -2.39
N ARG A 249 -6.46 13.04 -1.32
CA ARG A 249 -7.91 12.92 -1.12
C ARG A 249 -8.64 13.80 -2.12
N ILE A 250 -9.58 13.23 -2.87
CA ILE A 250 -10.42 13.92 -3.86
C ILE A 250 -11.89 13.73 -3.47
N PRO A 251 -12.63 14.80 -3.13
CA PRO A 251 -14.07 14.71 -2.88
C PRO A 251 -14.80 14.08 -4.06
N ILE A 252 -15.68 13.13 -3.74
CA ILE A 252 -16.69 12.62 -4.66
C ILE A 252 -18.00 13.39 -4.42
N SER A 253 -18.35 13.56 -3.15
CA SER A 253 -19.46 14.37 -2.67
C SER A 253 -19.06 15.08 -1.38
N GLY A 254 -19.60 16.28 -1.14
CA GLY A 254 -19.30 17.03 0.08
C GLY A 254 -17.85 17.49 0.22
N SER A 255 -17.35 17.56 1.46
CA SER A 255 -16.01 18.02 1.83
C SER A 255 -14.98 16.89 2.03
N ILE A 256 -13.69 17.19 1.86
CA ILE A 256 -12.56 16.28 2.21
C ILE A 256 -12.51 15.91 3.70
N ASP A 257 -13.15 16.72 4.55
CA ASP A 257 -13.25 16.47 6.00
C ASP A 257 -14.45 15.59 6.37
N GLU A 258 -15.35 15.29 5.43
CA GLU A 258 -16.46 14.38 5.66
C GLU A 258 -15.98 12.93 5.69
N GLY A 259 -16.56 12.17 6.62
CA GLY A 259 -16.30 10.74 6.77
C GLY A 259 -16.13 10.30 8.22
N PRO A 260 -16.04 8.98 8.43
CA PRO A 260 -15.88 8.40 9.75
C PRO A 260 -14.51 8.78 10.32
N LYS A 261 -14.52 9.48 11.45
CA LYS A 261 -13.31 9.80 12.20
C LYS A 261 -12.80 8.54 12.91
N LEU A 262 -11.49 8.34 12.88
CA LEU A 262 -10.89 7.27 13.67
C LEU A 262 -11.11 7.54 15.17
N PRO A 263 -11.27 6.49 16.00
CA PRO A 263 -11.33 6.66 17.45
C PRO A 263 -10.04 7.28 17.99
N GLN A 264 -10.15 8.18 18.97
CA GLN A 264 -8.99 8.64 19.72
C GLN A 264 -8.57 7.54 20.70
N ARG A 265 -7.29 7.18 20.67
CA ARG A 265 -6.69 6.21 21.60
C ARG A 265 -5.77 6.93 22.58
N VAL A 266 -5.69 6.34 23.77
CA VAL A 266 -4.65 6.60 24.76
C VAL A 266 -3.82 5.34 24.84
N VAL A 267 -2.50 5.48 24.72
CA VAL A 267 -1.58 4.34 24.77
C VAL A 267 -0.71 4.50 26.01
N GLU A 268 -0.83 3.55 26.93
CA GLU A 268 0.00 3.50 28.12
C GLU A 268 1.41 3.02 27.77
N LYS A 269 2.39 3.48 28.55
CA LYS A 269 3.77 3.02 28.42
C LYS A 269 3.87 1.59 28.91
N ASP A 270 4.53 0.73 28.14
CA ASP A 270 4.87 -0.60 28.59
C ASP A 270 6.02 -0.51 29.61
N PRO A 271 5.85 -0.93 30.87
CA PRO A 271 6.90 -0.82 31.88
C PRO A 271 8.13 -1.69 31.57
N GLU A 272 7.97 -2.75 30.78
CA GLU A 272 9.07 -3.64 30.38
C GLU A 272 9.73 -3.15 29.07
N LEU A 273 8.97 -2.54 28.16
CA LEU A 273 9.43 -2.25 26.79
C LEU A 273 9.60 -0.76 26.43
N SER A 274 9.04 0.18 27.20
CA SER A 274 9.08 1.60 26.86
C SER A 274 10.50 2.16 26.81
N ILE A 275 10.73 3.11 25.91
CA ILE A 275 12.04 3.73 25.71
C ILE A 275 11.93 5.25 25.57
N ASN A 276 13.04 5.94 25.83
CA ASN A 276 13.26 7.31 25.38
C ASN A 276 14.32 7.29 24.28
N ILE A 277 14.03 7.93 23.15
CA ILE A 277 15.01 8.12 22.07
C ILE A 277 15.08 9.60 21.70
N ALA A 278 16.22 10.23 22.01
CA ALA A 278 16.42 11.66 21.76
C ALA A 278 15.33 12.57 22.36
N GLY A 279 14.81 12.23 23.55
CA GLY A 279 13.71 12.95 24.19
C GLY A 279 12.31 12.49 23.76
N LEU A 280 12.18 11.64 22.74
CA LEU A 280 10.92 11.07 22.30
C LEU A 280 10.56 9.84 23.14
N GLU A 281 9.46 9.94 23.89
CA GLU A 281 8.94 8.86 24.73
C GLU A 281 8.10 7.89 23.90
N LEU A 282 8.52 6.62 23.81
CA LEU A 282 7.80 5.58 23.10
C LEU A 282 7.29 4.50 24.08
N PRO A 283 6.04 4.03 23.93
CA PRO A 283 5.50 2.94 24.75
C PRO A 283 6.22 1.61 24.51
N ASN A 284 6.90 1.43 23.37
CA ASN A 284 7.76 0.30 23.04
C ASN A 284 8.73 0.71 21.90
N PRO A 285 9.76 -0.08 21.55
CA PRO A 285 10.84 0.40 20.68
C PRO A 285 10.55 0.22 19.18
N LEU A 286 9.39 -0.32 18.80
CA LEU A 286 9.07 -0.66 17.41
C LEU A 286 8.31 0.48 16.71
N MET A 287 8.53 0.64 15.41
CA MET A 287 7.78 1.54 14.54
C MET A 287 7.77 1.01 13.10
N ASN A 288 6.90 1.51 12.23
CA ASN A 288 7.01 1.20 10.80
C ASN A 288 8.18 1.96 10.17
N ALA A 289 8.77 1.43 9.10
CA ALA A 289 9.76 2.18 8.33
C ALA A 289 9.08 3.24 7.46
N ALA A 290 9.72 4.41 7.32
CA ALA A 290 9.28 5.43 6.37
C ALA A 290 9.07 4.84 4.97
N GLY A 291 7.99 5.26 4.32
CA GLY A 291 7.61 4.73 3.01
C GLY A 291 6.59 3.61 3.04
N CYS A 292 6.39 2.98 4.19
CA CYS A 292 5.44 1.88 4.40
C CYS A 292 4.17 2.46 5.03
N GLY A 293 3.09 2.47 4.24
CA GLY A 293 1.90 3.28 4.49
C GLY A 293 2.03 4.69 3.89
N VAL A 294 0.99 5.14 3.20
CA VAL A 294 0.83 6.54 2.75
C VAL A 294 -0.26 7.25 3.52
N SER A 295 -1.34 6.57 3.88
CA SER A 295 -2.49 7.15 4.57
C SER A 295 -2.40 7.08 6.09
N GLY A 296 -3.02 8.05 6.75
CA GLY A 296 -3.15 8.12 8.20
C GLY A 296 -3.93 6.95 8.80
N SER A 297 -4.89 6.40 8.06
CA SER A 297 -5.59 5.15 8.38
C SER A 297 -4.62 3.95 8.49
N ILE A 298 -3.72 3.77 7.53
CA ILE A 298 -2.74 2.68 7.61
C ILE A 298 -1.73 2.92 8.73
N LEU A 299 -1.31 4.17 8.96
CA LEU A 299 -0.47 4.51 10.13
C LEU A 299 -1.18 4.19 11.45
N TYR A 300 -2.44 4.59 11.57
CA TYR A 300 -3.28 4.24 12.71
C TYR A 300 -3.38 2.73 12.91
N ARG A 301 -3.48 1.95 11.82
CA ARG A 301 -3.48 0.49 11.88
C ARG A 301 -2.15 -0.08 12.38
N PHE A 302 -1.00 0.45 11.98
CA PHE A 302 0.28 0.01 12.54
C PHE A 302 0.33 0.16 14.06
N ALA A 303 -0.15 1.29 14.58
CA ALA A 303 -0.22 1.54 16.01
C ALA A 303 -1.26 0.65 16.74
N LEU A 304 -2.36 0.26 16.09
CA LEU A 304 -3.29 -0.76 16.63
C LEU A 304 -2.62 -2.12 16.76
N GLU A 305 -1.68 -2.39 15.87
CA GLU A 305 -0.96 -3.65 15.78
C GLU A 305 0.31 -3.66 16.62
N GLY A 306 0.60 -2.58 17.36
CA GLY A 306 1.64 -2.55 18.38
C GLY A 306 2.83 -1.66 18.07
N ALA A 307 2.87 -0.98 16.92
CA ALA A 307 3.90 0.02 16.67
C ALA A 307 3.87 1.12 17.75
N GLY A 308 4.99 1.32 18.45
CA GLY A 308 5.16 2.32 19.50
C GLY A 308 5.36 3.75 18.98
N ALA A 309 5.70 3.90 17.71
CA ALA A 309 5.57 5.14 16.95
C ALA A 309 5.16 4.82 15.51
N VAL A 310 4.70 5.82 14.77
CA VAL A 310 4.43 5.68 13.34
C VAL A 310 5.23 6.70 12.54
N VAL A 311 5.86 6.23 11.46
CA VAL A 311 6.69 7.04 10.58
C VAL A 311 5.94 7.23 9.26
N THR A 312 5.80 8.48 8.82
CA THR A 312 5.02 8.78 7.62
C THR A 312 5.70 8.28 6.35
N LYS A 313 4.96 8.32 5.22
CA LYS A 313 5.61 8.37 3.92
C LYS A 313 6.55 9.57 3.89
N SER A 314 7.71 9.48 3.21
CA SER A 314 8.54 10.66 2.98
C SER A 314 7.75 11.66 2.14
N ILE A 315 7.48 12.84 2.70
CA ILE A 315 6.66 13.90 2.10
C ILE A 315 7.55 14.98 1.52
N GLY A 316 7.18 15.45 0.32
CA GLY A 316 7.80 16.58 -0.34
C GLY A 316 6.80 17.72 -0.45
N ILE A 317 7.21 18.82 -1.07
CA ILE A 317 6.34 19.99 -1.20
C ILE A 317 5.14 19.70 -2.11
N GLU A 318 5.41 19.23 -3.33
CA GLU A 318 4.39 18.92 -4.34
C GLU A 318 3.93 17.46 -4.31
N PRO A 319 2.67 17.20 -4.72
CA PRO A 319 2.18 15.84 -4.93
C PRO A 319 3.01 15.06 -5.97
N ARG A 320 3.33 13.81 -5.66
CA ARG A 320 4.04 12.89 -6.57
C ARG A 320 3.22 11.63 -6.77
N LYS A 321 2.98 11.25 -8.04
CA LYS A 321 2.27 10.00 -8.38
C LYS A 321 3.13 8.75 -8.22
N GLY A 322 4.46 8.91 -8.16
CA GLY A 322 5.43 7.82 -8.18
C GLY A 322 5.62 7.22 -9.57
N PHE A 323 6.39 6.15 -9.63
CA PHE A 323 6.71 5.48 -10.90
C PHE A 323 5.58 4.59 -11.41
N ARG A 324 5.71 4.24 -12.69
CA ARG A 324 4.95 3.16 -13.33
C ARG A 324 5.41 1.82 -12.77
N GLY A 325 4.53 0.83 -12.75
CA GLY A 325 4.81 -0.49 -12.22
C GLY A 325 5.62 -1.37 -13.18
N PRO A 326 6.21 -2.47 -12.68
CA PRO A 326 6.23 -2.92 -11.29
C PRO A 326 7.07 -2.01 -10.40
N VAL A 327 6.46 -1.50 -9.33
CA VAL A 327 7.14 -0.68 -8.33
C VAL A 327 7.58 -1.48 -7.11
N MET A 328 7.16 -2.74 -7.02
CA MET A 328 7.59 -3.64 -5.96
C MET A 328 7.48 -5.10 -6.39
N ILE A 329 8.54 -5.86 -6.13
CA ILE A 329 8.63 -7.29 -6.40
C ILE A 329 9.34 -8.01 -5.25
N GLU A 330 9.15 -9.32 -5.17
CA GLU A 330 10.01 -10.24 -4.44
C GLU A 330 10.76 -11.10 -5.47
N ASP A 331 12.09 -10.99 -5.50
CA ASP A 331 12.96 -11.71 -6.44
C ASP A 331 14.44 -11.74 -5.97
N PRO A 332 15.03 -12.91 -5.63
CA PRO A 332 14.35 -14.18 -5.35
C PRO A 332 13.52 -14.11 -4.06
N VAL A 333 12.90 -15.21 -3.66
CA VAL A 333 12.13 -15.31 -2.40
C VAL A 333 12.96 -14.79 -1.22
N GLY A 334 12.36 -13.92 -0.39
CA GLY A 334 13.04 -13.26 0.73
C GLY A 334 13.83 -11.99 0.37
N VAL A 335 13.92 -11.62 -0.92
CA VAL A 335 14.55 -10.39 -1.39
C VAL A 335 13.48 -9.47 -1.98
N TYR A 336 13.20 -8.36 -1.30
CA TYR A 336 12.16 -7.43 -1.70
C TYR A 336 12.78 -6.21 -2.37
N MET A 337 12.42 -5.95 -3.62
CA MET A 337 12.88 -4.78 -4.38
C MET A 337 11.76 -3.78 -4.59
N ASN A 338 12.06 -2.49 -4.45
CA ASN A 338 11.09 -1.42 -4.65
C ASN A 338 11.63 -0.25 -5.47
N ALA A 339 10.76 0.36 -6.25
CA ALA A 339 11.00 1.57 -7.02
C ALA A 339 9.71 2.40 -7.01
N LEU A 340 9.30 2.88 -5.84
CA LEU A 340 8.01 3.56 -5.70
C LEU A 340 8.00 4.95 -6.34
N GLY A 341 9.13 5.65 -6.34
CA GLY A 341 9.23 7.04 -6.83
C GLY A 341 8.62 8.08 -5.88
N LEU A 342 8.66 7.83 -4.57
CA LEU A 342 8.16 8.73 -3.51
C LEU A 342 6.71 9.21 -3.70
N PRO A 343 5.73 8.32 -3.94
CA PRO A 343 4.36 8.76 -4.11
C PRO A 343 3.80 9.31 -2.81
N ASN A 344 3.33 10.55 -2.83
CA ASN A 344 2.78 11.26 -1.68
C ASN A 344 1.90 12.44 -2.16
N PRO A 345 0.92 12.91 -1.37
CA PRO A 345 -0.01 13.94 -1.78
C PRO A 345 0.51 15.38 -1.62
N GLY A 346 1.79 15.57 -1.30
CA GLY A 346 2.37 16.88 -0.98
C GLY A 346 2.08 17.31 0.45
N ALA A 347 2.91 18.23 0.97
CA ALA A 347 2.90 18.65 2.36
C ALA A 347 1.56 19.27 2.81
N ASP A 348 0.94 20.08 1.95
CA ASP A 348 -0.31 20.80 2.28
C ASP A 348 -1.47 19.85 2.58
N GLN A 349 -1.55 18.74 1.85
CA GLN A 349 -2.66 17.80 1.96
C GLN A 349 -2.34 16.68 2.95
N TYR A 350 -1.06 16.42 3.21
CA TYR A 350 -0.65 15.36 4.13
C TYR A 350 -0.99 15.65 5.59
N VAL A 351 -1.24 16.91 5.97
CA VAL A 351 -1.69 17.27 7.32
C VAL A 351 -2.98 16.53 7.74
N LEU A 352 -3.84 16.18 6.78
CA LEU A 352 -5.04 15.38 7.02
C LEU A 352 -4.71 13.95 7.41
N GLU A 353 -3.67 13.37 6.79
CA GLU A 353 -3.19 12.03 7.13
C GLU A 353 -2.51 12.03 8.51
N ILE A 354 -1.74 13.06 8.84
CA ILE A 354 -1.13 13.21 10.17
C ILE A 354 -2.21 13.32 11.24
N ARG A 355 -3.25 14.12 11.00
CA ARG A 355 -4.41 14.24 11.90
C ARG A 355 -5.02 12.88 12.21
N ASP A 356 -5.18 12.02 11.21
CA ASP A 356 -5.74 10.68 11.39
C ASP A 356 -4.77 9.74 12.11
N ALA A 357 -3.46 9.81 11.80
CA ALA A 357 -2.43 9.03 12.48
C ALA A 357 -2.31 9.37 13.98
N LYS A 358 -2.36 10.66 14.33
CA LYS A 358 -2.29 11.14 15.74
C LYS A 358 -3.40 10.58 16.62
N ARG A 359 -4.55 10.20 16.03
CA ARG A 359 -5.64 9.56 16.79
C ARG A 359 -5.23 8.23 17.40
N ALA A 360 -4.17 7.60 16.90
CA ALA A 360 -3.67 6.35 17.46
C ALA A 360 -3.02 6.48 18.84
N GLY A 361 -2.72 7.71 19.30
CA GLY A 361 -2.16 7.97 20.62
C GLY A 361 -0.67 7.63 20.78
N VAL A 362 0.01 7.26 19.70
CA VAL A 362 1.47 7.07 19.65
C VAL A 362 2.14 8.23 18.91
N PRO A 363 3.44 8.50 19.15
CA PRO A 363 4.16 9.52 18.43
C PRO A 363 4.15 9.33 16.91
N VAL A 364 4.02 10.45 16.19
CA VAL A 364 4.07 10.51 14.72
C VAL A 364 5.37 11.19 14.30
N ILE A 365 6.21 10.45 13.57
CA ILE A 365 7.48 10.93 13.02
C ILE A 365 7.27 11.28 11.54
N ALA A 366 7.40 12.56 11.20
CA ALA A 366 7.26 13.02 9.82
C ALA A 366 8.55 12.74 9.03
N SER A 367 8.48 11.75 8.14
CA SER A 367 9.52 11.56 7.14
C SER A 367 9.37 12.62 6.04
N ILE A 368 10.44 13.33 5.70
CA ILE A 368 10.43 14.38 4.68
C ILE A 368 11.61 14.25 3.72
N PHE A 369 11.44 14.77 2.49
CA PHE A 369 12.51 14.84 1.49
C PHE A 369 12.44 16.18 0.73
N GLY A 370 13.56 16.59 0.15
CA GLY A 370 13.71 17.80 -0.64
C GLY A 370 15.06 17.81 -1.37
N ARG A 371 15.23 18.72 -2.34
CA ARG A 371 16.47 18.85 -3.12
C ARG A 371 17.54 19.70 -2.44
N ASN A 372 17.12 20.62 -1.58
CA ASN A 372 17.96 21.60 -0.91
C ASN A 372 17.34 22.01 0.44
N SER A 373 18.09 22.77 1.23
CA SER A 373 17.66 23.23 2.56
C SER A 373 16.32 23.95 2.56
N ASP A 374 16.03 24.78 1.55
CA ASP A 374 14.80 25.57 1.50
C ASP A 374 13.55 24.67 1.36
N GLU A 375 13.60 23.67 0.47
CA GLU A 375 12.50 22.71 0.31
C GLU A 375 12.26 21.90 1.59
N TYR A 376 13.33 21.44 2.25
CA TYR A 376 13.21 20.73 3.52
C TYR A 376 12.56 21.62 4.59
N VAL A 377 13.01 22.87 4.71
CA VAL A 377 12.48 23.86 5.66
C VAL A 377 11.01 24.16 5.38
N GLU A 378 10.62 24.30 4.12
CA GLU A 378 9.23 24.58 3.75
C GLU A 378 8.30 23.44 4.12
N VAL A 379 8.66 22.20 3.76
CA VAL A 379 7.89 21.00 4.13
C VAL A 379 7.82 20.86 5.65
N ALA A 380 8.94 21.04 6.36
CA ALA A 380 8.98 20.94 7.81
C ALA A 380 8.09 21.99 8.50
N LYS A 381 8.08 23.25 8.03
CA LYS A 381 7.17 24.29 8.55
C LYS A 381 5.71 23.88 8.43
N LYS A 382 5.30 23.38 7.25
CA LYS A 382 3.92 22.94 6.99
C LYS A 382 3.52 21.78 7.92
N LEU A 383 4.38 20.77 8.06
CA LEU A 383 4.08 19.60 8.87
C LEU A 383 4.24 19.83 10.38
N TYR A 384 5.11 20.74 10.81
CA TYR A 384 5.31 21.06 12.22
C TYR A 384 4.02 21.57 12.87
N GLY A 385 3.27 22.42 12.17
CA GLY A 385 1.96 22.93 12.62
C GLY A 385 0.87 21.86 12.74
N SER A 386 1.05 20.68 12.14
CA SER A 386 0.09 19.57 12.24
C SER A 386 0.24 18.72 13.51
N GLY A 387 1.24 19.01 14.36
CA GLY A 387 1.43 18.36 15.65
C GLY A 387 2.22 17.04 15.60
N VAL A 388 3.13 16.90 14.63
CA VAL A 388 4.11 15.81 14.59
C VAL A 388 5.04 15.87 15.79
N ASP A 389 5.62 14.74 16.18
CA ASP A 389 6.40 14.61 17.41
C ASP A 389 7.92 14.54 17.15
N ALA A 390 8.32 14.21 15.91
CA ALA A 390 9.70 14.23 15.43
C ALA A 390 9.75 14.33 13.90
N PHE A 391 10.93 14.60 13.36
CA PHE A 391 11.22 14.54 11.93
C PHE A 391 12.23 13.44 11.60
N GLU A 392 12.05 12.77 10.46
CA GLU A 392 13.05 11.92 9.84
C GLU A 392 13.41 12.46 8.46
N LEU A 393 14.65 12.91 8.28
CA LEU A 393 15.12 13.45 7.00
C LEU A 393 15.56 12.30 6.12
N ASN A 394 14.80 12.02 5.06
CA ASN A 394 15.14 11.03 4.07
C ASN A 394 16.07 11.65 3.02
N VAL A 395 17.37 11.62 3.32
CA VAL A 395 18.43 12.09 2.40
C VAL A 395 18.83 11.03 1.36
N SER A 396 18.23 9.83 1.43
CA SER A 396 18.73 8.62 0.79
C SER A 396 17.65 7.86 0.00
N CYS A 397 17.17 8.38 -1.14
CA CYS A 397 16.18 7.67 -1.96
C CYS A 397 16.81 7.08 -3.25
N PRO A 398 17.11 5.76 -3.29
CA PRO A 398 18.09 5.14 -4.20
C PRO A 398 17.61 4.90 -5.65
N HIS A 399 16.52 5.55 -6.05
CA HIS A 399 15.98 5.45 -7.40
C HIS A 399 15.35 6.77 -7.87
N THR A 400 15.81 7.92 -7.36
CA THR A 400 15.24 9.24 -7.67
C THR A 400 16.31 10.31 -7.83
N GLU A 401 15.95 11.47 -8.37
CA GLU A 401 16.83 12.64 -8.48
C GLU A 401 17.40 13.15 -7.12
N PHE A 402 16.85 12.70 -5.99
CA PHE A 402 17.30 13.06 -4.64
C PHE A 402 18.49 12.23 -4.12
N GLU A 403 18.94 11.22 -4.88
CA GLU A 403 20.18 10.47 -4.57
C GLU A 403 21.38 11.41 -4.33
N MET A 404 21.40 12.56 -5.01
CA MET A 404 22.49 13.52 -4.90
C MET A 404 22.63 14.14 -3.51
N VAL A 405 21.63 14.08 -2.63
CA VAL A 405 21.73 14.68 -1.29
C VAL A 405 22.66 13.86 -0.40
N GLU A 406 22.52 12.53 -0.37
CA GLU A 406 23.42 11.66 0.40
C GLU A 406 24.84 11.58 -0.20
N ASP A 407 25.00 11.97 -1.46
CA ASP A 407 26.31 12.05 -2.14
C ASP A 407 27.06 13.36 -1.83
N ILE A 408 26.42 14.34 -1.18
CA ILE A 408 27.00 15.63 -0.77
C ILE A 408 26.85 15.78 0.75
N PRO A 409 27.74 15.19 1.57
CA PRO A 409 27.63 15.22 3.03
C PRO A 409 27.51 16.62 3.64
N GLU A 410 28.15 17.64 3.07
CA GLU A 410 28.02 19.04 3.52
C GLU A 410 26.59 19.56 3.38
N LEU A 411 25.90 19.18 2.31
CA LEU A 411 24.49 19.55 2.10
C LEU A 411 23.61 18.90 3.18
N VAL A 412 23.92 17.66 3.59
CA VAL A 412 23.22 16.99 4.70
C VAL A 412 23.37 17.80 6.00
N ARG A 413 24.59 18.24 6.34
CA ARG A 413 24.83 19.10 7.51
C ARG A 413 23.99 20.37 7.44
N ASP A 414 23.98 21.04 6.29
CA ASP A 414 23.33 22.33 6.11
C ASP A 414 21.79 22.21 6.15
N ILE A 415 21.24 21.13 5.59
CA ILE A 415 19.81 20.79 5.71
C ILE A 415 19.45 20.57 7.18
N VAL A 416 20.20 19.72 7.90
CA VAL A 416 19.91 19.42 9.32
C VAL A 416 19.95 20.69 10.15
N ARG A 417 20.98 21.52 9.98
CA ARG A 417 21.11 22.81 10.68
C ARG A 417 19.93 23.74 10.41
N SER A 418 19.50 23.81 9.14
CA SER A 418 18.36 24.63 8.73
C SER A 418 17.07 24.17 9.39
N ILE A 419 16.84 22.85 9.46
CA ILE A 419 15.67 22.28 10.15
C ILE A 419 15.74 22.54 11.66
N LYS A 420 16.88 22.28 12.31
CA LYS A 420 17.05 22.51 13.75
C LYS A 420 16.88 23.98 14.15
N SER A 421 17.07 24.92 13.22
CA SER A 421 16.82 26.36 13.48
C SER A 421 15.33 26.72 13.58
N ILE A 422 14.42 25.90 13.03
CA ILE A 422 12.98 26.19 12.96
C ILE A 422 12.11 25.27 13.81
N VAL A 423 12.62 24.10 14.23
CA VAL A 423 11.87 23.15 15.07
C VAL A 423 12.64 22.80 16.34
N LYS A 424 11.90 22.59 17.43
CA LYS A 424 12.45 22.10 18.72
C LYS A 424 12.32 20.58 18.88
N LEU A 425 11.73 19.91 17.89
CA LEU A 425 11.51 18.46 17.92
C LEU A 425 12.81 17.70 17.62
N PRO A 426 12.88 16.42 17.99
CA PRO A 426 13.95 15.52 17.55
C PRO A 426 13.98 15.40 16.03
N VAL A 427 15.19 15.41 15.47
CA VAL A 427 15.47 15.26 14.03
C VAL A 427 16.39 14.07 13.85
N PHE A 428 15.87 13.02 13.21
CA PHE A 428 16.63 11.85 12.79
C PHE A 428 17.03 12.00 11.32
N VAL A 429 18.21 11.51 10.94
CA VAL A 429 18.62 11.45 9.52
C VAL A 429 18.69 10.01 9.05
N LYS A 430 17.94 9.69 7.99
CA LYS A 430 17.90 8.33 7.43
C LYS A 430 18.93 8.17 6.32
N ILE A 431 19.91 7.32 6.56
CA ILE A 431 21.06 7.08 5.67
C ILE A 431 20.94 5.73 4.94
N SER A 432 21.59 5.60 3.78
CA SER A 432 21.76 4.31 3.09
C SER A 432 23.21 3.82 3.20
N ILE A 433 23.56 2.77 2.44
CA ILE A 433 24.94 2.34 2.20
C ILE A 433 25.36 2.54 0.74
N ASN A 434 24.61 3.35 -0.01
CA ASN A 434 24.93 3.63 -1.42
C ASN A 434 26.04 4.67 -1.57
N SER A 435 26.30 5.46 -0.53
CA SER A 435 27.37 6.46 -0.42
C SER A 435 28.24 6.21 0.84
N ASP A 436 29.18 7.12 1.14
CA ASP A 436 29.96 7.09 2.38
C ASP A 436 29.08 7.43 3.60
N TYR A 437 28.38 6.41 4.08
CA TYR A 437 27.39 6.52 5.15
C TYR A 437 27.98 6.96 6.49
N MET A 438 29.29 6.77 6.72
CA MET A 438 29.95 7.25 7.94
C MET A 438 30.18 8.76 7.86
N GLU A 439 30.64 9.27 6.72
CA GLU A 439 30.77 10.72 6.51
C GLU A 439 29.41 11.43 6.51
N VAL A 440 28.40 10.85 5.87
CA VAL A 440 27.03 11.37 5.91
C VAL A 440 26.50 11.44 7.35
N ALA A 441 26.71 10.39 8.16
CA ALA A 441 26.31 10.39 9.56
C ALA A 441 27.06 11.45 10.38
N ARG A 442 28.39 11.58 10.17
CA ARG A 442 29.21 12.62 10.81
C ARG A 442 28.67 14.02 10.52
N LYS A 443 28.40 14.32 9.24
CA LYS A 443 27.88 15.62 8.82
C LYS A 443 26.46 15.89 9.29
N ALA A 444 25.60 14.87 9.33
CA ALA A 444 24.29 14.98 9.95
C ALA A 444 24.40 15.39 11.43
N ILE A 445 25.29 14.74 12.19
CA ILE A 445 25.53 15.03 13.62
C ILE A 445 26.14 16.43 13.81
N GLU A 446 27.11 16.83 13.00
CA GLU A 446 27.65 18.22 12.97
C GLU A 446 26.56 19.28 12.69
N GLY A 447 25.53 18.90 11.92
CA GLY A 447 24.36 19.73 11.64
C GLY A 447 23.40 19.85 12.84
N GLY A 448 23.55 18.99 13.85
CA GLY A 448 22.70 18.94 15.04
C GLY A 448 21.62 17.86 15.01
N ALA A 449 21.79 16.80 14.21
CA ALA A 449 20.88 15.66 14.20
C ALA A 449 20.87 15.00 15.59
N ASP A 450 19.67 14.69 16.10
CA ASP A 450 19.51 14.06 17.42
C ASP A 450 19.63 12.53 17.36
N GLY A 451 19.69 11.95 16.16
CA GLY A 451 19.91 10.53 15.94
C GLY A 451 19.99 10.16 14.46
N ILE A 452 20.34 8.90 14.20
CA ILE A 452 20.48 8.35 12.85
C ILE A 452 19.52 7.18 12.66
N THR A 453 18.80 7.14 11.54
CA THR A 453 18.06 5.94 11.11
C THR A 453 18.91 5.18 10.09
N ALA A 454 19.28 3.94 10.40
CA ALA A 454 20.16 3.11 9.58
C ALA A 454 19.57 1.70 9.37
N ILE A 455 19.27 1.24 8.15
CA ILE A 455 19.53 1.85 6.84
C ILE A 455 18.28 1.95 5.98
N ASN A 456 18.39 2.81 4.97
CA ASN A 456 17.54 2.79 3.80
C ASN A 456 17.86 1.59 2.90
N THR A 457 17.04 1.38 1.86
CA THR A 457 17.20 0.25 0.94
C THR A 457 18.49 0.36 0.11
N VAL A 458 19.06 -0.79 -0.25
CA VAL A 458 20.33 -0.89 -1.00
C VAL A 458 20.04 -0.92 -2.50
N ARG A 459 20.69 -0.08 -3.29
CA ARG A 459 20.46 -0.02 -4.75
C ARG A 459 20.78 -1.36 -5.41
N SER A 460 19.91 -1.79 -6.32
CA SER A 460 20.00 -3.06 -7.02
C SER A 460 19.25 -3.02 -8.36
N TYR A 461 19.27 -4.13 -9.09
CA TYR A 461 18.76 -4.23 -10.45
C TYR A 461 18.11 -5.60 -10.69
N ALA A 462 16.89 -5.60 -11.24
CA ALA A 462 16.16 -6.81 -11.61
C ALA A 462 15.96 -6.84 -13.13
N TYR A 463 16.39 -7.93 -13.79
CA TYR A 463 16.33 -8.06 -15.25
C TYR A 463 15.54 -9.32 -15.64
N ASP A 464 14.65 -9.17 -16.61
CA ASP A 464 13.93 -10.31 -17.19
C ASP A 464 14.49 -10.67 -18.57
N PRO A 465 15.03 -11.90 -18.75
CA PRO A 465 15.66 -12.31 -20.00
C PRO A 465 14.64 -12.61 -21.12
N VAL A 466 13.37 -12.88 -20.79
CA VAL A 466 12.32 -13.12 -21.78
C VAL A 466 11.85 -11.80 -22.37
N PHE A 467 11.60 -10.80 -21.51
CA PHE A 467 11.25 -9.44 -21.94
C PHE A 467 12.46 -8.60 -22.36
N LYS A 468 13.68 -9.08 -22.10
CA LYS A 468 14.97 -8.46 -22.37
C LYS A 468 15.08 -7.03 -21.85
N ARG A 469 14.59 -6.79 -20.63
CA ARG A 469 14.57 -5.45 -20.02
C ARG A 469 14.54 -5.49 -18.50
N PRO A 470 14.87 -4.38 -17.81
CA PRO A 470 14.64 -4.26 -16.39
C PRO A 470 13.17 -4.43 -16.01
N VAL A 471 12.95 -5.04 -14.84
CA VAL A 471 11.62 -5.31 -14.27
C VAL A 471 11.11 -4.11 -13.50
N MET A 472 11.99 -3.37 -12.81
CA MET A 472 11.58 -2.23 -11.99
C MET A 472 11.16 -1.06 -12.88
N GLY A 473 10.03 -0.43 -12.56
CA GLY A 473 9.47 0.66 -13.37
C GLY A 473 10.09 2.04 -13.13
N SER A 474 11.22 2.14 -12.43
CA SER A 474 11.99 3.39 -12.40
C SER A 474 12.53 3.69 -13.82
N PRO A 475 12.75 4.96 -14.19
CA PRO A 475 13.25 5.32 -15.52
C PRO A 475 14.56 4.61 -15.91
N ASN A 476 15.39 4.29 -14.92
CA ASN A 476 16.72 3.70 -15.10
C ASN A 476 16.72 2.17 -14.86
N GLY A 477 15.58 1.58 -14.48
CA GLY A 477 15.43 0.16 -14.16
C GLY A 477 15.98 -0.28 -12.79
N TYR A 478 16.55 0.62 -12.00
CA TYR A 478 17.04 0.34 -10.65
C TYR A 478 15.91 0.28 -9.60
N GLY A 479 16.15 -0.46 -8.53
CA GLY A 479 15.30 -0.47 -7.34
C GLY A 479 16.14 -0.58 -6.06
N GLY A 480 15.49 -0.45 -4.90
CA GLY A 480 16.10 -0.66 -3.60
C GLY A 480 15.72 -2.02 -3.01
N VAL A 481 16.71 -2.83 -2.65
CA VAL A 481 16.59 -4.10 -1.94
C VAL A 481 16.31 -3.87 -0.46
N SER A 482 15.41 -4.69 0.07
CA SER A 482 14.96 -4.73 1.46
C SER A 482 14.61 -6.18 1.85
N GLY A 483 14.19 -6.37 3.10
CA GLY A 483 13.81 -7.68 3.63
C GLY A 483 14.95 -8.38 4.37
N PRO A 484 14.77 -9.67 4.71
CA PRO A 484 15.73 -10.45 5.51
C PRO A 484 17.16 -10.46 4.96
N SER A 485 17.34 -10.29 3.65
CA SER A 485 18.65 -10.19 3.01
C SER A 485 19.51 -9.03 3.53
N LEU A 486 18.92 -7.99 4.13
CA LEU A 486 19.66 -6.87 4.70
C LEU A 486 20.17 -7.12 6.13
N LYS A 487 19.75 -8.18 6.83
CA LYS A 487 20.09 -8.37 8.25
C LYS A 487 21.60 -8.29 8.54
N PRO A 488 22.50 -8.99 7.80
CA PRO A 488 23.93 -8.91 8.07
C PRO A 488 24.51 -7.51 7.81
N ILE A 489 24.00 -6.82 6.78
CA ILE A 489 24.42 -5.46 6.42
C ILE A 489 24.03 -4.47 7.52
N VAL A 490 22.78 -4.53 7.99
CA VAL A 490 22.29 -3.67 9.06
C VAL A 490 23.11 -3.88 10.32
N ARG A 491 23.36 -5.14 10.74
CA ARG A 491 24.21 -5.43 11.90
C ARG A 491 25.59 -4.79 11.79
N ARG A 492 26.23 -4.88 10.62
CA ARG A 492 27.53 -4.22 10.37
C ARG A 492 27.41 -2.70 10.53
N VAL A 493 26.48 -2.07 9.84
CA VAL A 493 26.32 -0.60 9.86
C VAL A 493 26.00 -0.08 11.26
N ILE A 494 25.13 -0.75 12.01
CA ILE A 494 24.82 -0.35 13.39
C ILE A 494 26.07 -0.41 14.27
N LYS A 495 26.87 -1.48 14.13
CA LYS A 495 28.14 -1.62 14.84
C LYS A 495 29.14 -0.51 14.49
N ASP A 496 29.28 -0.20 13.20
CA ASP A 496 30.20 0.83 12.70
C ASP A 496 29.80 2.22 13.23
N LEU A 497 28.51 2.58 13.09
CA LEU A 497 27.97 3.85 13.59
C LEU A 497 28.12 3.98 15.11
N ARG A 498 27.86 2.92 15.87
CA ARG A 498 27.99 2.94 17.34
C ARG A 498 29.43 3.05 17.81
N GLY A 499 30.38 2.52 17.03
CA GLY A 499 31.81 2.63 17.30
C GLY A 499 32.33 4.06 17.19
N GLU A 500 31.68 4.91 16.39
CA GLU A 500 32.11 6.29 16.16
C GLU A 500 31.22 7.34 16.85
N PHE A 501 29.90 7.14 16.83
CA PHE A 501 28.94 8.16 17.21
C PHE A 501 28.19 7.82 18.50
N SER A 502 27.90 8.85 19.30
CA SER A 502 27.17 8.69 20.55
C SER A 502 25.65 8.89 20.46
N VAL A 503 25.18 9.51 19.38
CA VAL A 503 23.75 9.75 19.17
C VAL A 503 22.97 8.42 19.07
N PRO A 504 21.69 8.38 19.50
CA PRO A 504 20.85 7.22 19.33
C PRO A 504 20.71 6.79 17.86
N ILE A 505 20.65 5.47 17.64
CA ILE A 505 20.47 4.87 16.32
C ILE A 505 19.13 4.14 16.26
N ILE A 506 18.33 4.43 15.23
CA ILE A 506 17.13 3.67 14.87
C ILE A 506 17.52 2.66 13.78
N ALA A 507 17.46 1.37 14.09
CA ALA A 507 17.77 0.33 13.12
C ALA A 507 16.58 0.09 12.17
N SER A 508 16.87 -0.05 10.88
CA SER A 508 15.90 -0.27 9.79
C SER A 508 16.49 -1.26 8.80
N GLY A 509 15.80 -2.38 8.57
CA GLY A 509 16.17 -3.34 7.52
C GLY A 509 16.17 -4.79 8.00
N GLY A 510 15.34 -5.61 7.37
CA GLY A 510 15.28 -7.05 7.61
C GLY A 510 14.70 -7.51 8.94
N ILE A 511 14.36 -6.60 9.86
CA ILE A 511 13.80 -6.92 11.19
C ILE A 511 12.44 -7.60 11.03
N ASP A 512 12.34 -8.84 11.51
CA ASP A 512 11.10 -9.60 11.50
C ASP A 512 10.90 -10.48 12.74
N SER A 513 11.78 -10.39 13.74
CA SER A 513 11.73 -11.18 14.97
C SER A 513 12.28 -10.43 16.18
N ALA A 514 11.90 -10.86 17.39
CA ALA A 514 12.47 -10.35 18.64
C ALA A 514 13.99 -10.58 18.71
N ARG A 515 14.48 -11.69 18.15
CA ARG A 515 15.92 -11.96 18.04
C ARG A 515 16.66 -10.87 17.29
N ASP A 516 16.14 -10.41 16.15
CA ASP A 516 16.78 -9.33 15.39
C ASP A 516 16.82 -8.02 16.20
N VAL A 517 15.73 -7.71 16.92
CA VAL A 517 15.66 -6.53 17.80
C VAL A 517 16.71 -6.63 18.91
N ILE A 518 16.83 -7.78 19.58
CA ILE A 518 17.80 -8.00 20.65
C ILE A 518 19.24 -7.89 20.12
N GLU A 519 19.56 -8.55 19.01
CA GLU A 519 20.90 -8.49 18.41
C GLU A 519 21.28 -7.06 18.02
N LEU A 520 20.36 -6.32 17.40
CA LEU A 520 20.61 -4.93 17.00
C LEU A 520 20.67 -3.98 18.21
N ALA A 521 19.86 -4.22 19.25
CA ALA A 521 19.95 -3.52 20.53
C ALA A 521 21.33 -3.70 21.16
N MET A 522 21.83 -4.94 21.19
CA MET A 522 23.17 -5.27 21.69
C MET A 522 24.32 -4.65 20.88
N LEU A 523 24.07 -4.29 19.62
CA LEU A 523 25.02 -3.58 18.78
C LEU A 523 24.92 -2.04 18.91
N GLY A 524 23.99 -1.54 19.74
CA GLY A 524 23.85 -0.11 20.03
C GLY A 524 22.61 0.56 19.45
N ALA A 525 21.73 -0.16 18.76
CA ALA A 525 20.45 0.41 18.33
C ALA A 525 19.53 0.68 19.53
N ARG A 526 18.62 1.64 19.36
CA ARG A 526 17.68 2.08 20.41
C ARG A 526 16.22 2.00 19.93
N GLY A 527 15.95 2.23 18.65
CA GLY A 527 14.62 2.05 18.03
C GLY A 527 14.68 1.14 16.79
N PHE A 528 13.54 0.59 16.37
CA PHE A 528 13.50 -0.46 15.33
C PHE A 528 12.35 -0.24 14.34
N GLN A 529 12.70 -0.01 13.07
CA GLN A 529 11.76 0.15 11.97
C GLN A 529 11.48 -1.18 11.24
N ILE A 530 10.20 -1.49 11.08
CA ILE A 530 9.71 -2.71 10.42
C ILE A 530 8.94 -2.32 9.15
N CYS A 531 9.22 -3.01 8.04
CA CYS A 531 8.44 -2.84 6.82
C CYS A 531 8.23 -4.14 6.05
N SER A 532 9.26 -4.68 5.40
CA SER A 532 9.11 -5.83 4.49
C SER A 532 8.49 -7.05 5.19
N ALA A 533 8.70 -7.21 6.50
CA ALA A 533 8.06 -8.24 7.31
C ALA A 533 6.52 -8.24 7.22
N ILE A 534 5.89 -7.06 7.07
CA ILE A 534 4.43 -6.93 6.94
C ILE A 534 3.89 -7.63 5.68
N ALA A 535 4.71 -7.78 4.63
CA ALA A 535 4.29 -8.43 3.39
C ALA A 535 4.08 -9.94 3.54
N TYR A 536 4.87 -10.59 4.41
CA TYR A 536 4.87 -12.05 4.57
C TYR A 536 4.43 -12.54 5.97
N LYS A 537 4.48 -11.70 7.01
CA LYS A 537 3.93 -11.99 8.35
C LYS A 537 2.64 -11.24 8.68
N GLY A 538 2.24 -10.25 7.86
CA GLY A 538 1.09 -9.40 8.15
C GLY A 538 1.39 -8.34 9.22
N PHE A 539 0.36 -7.58 9.64
CA PHE A 539 0.57 -6.51 10.61
C PHE A 539 0.80 -7.02 12.04
N SER A 540 0.36 -8.24 12.37
CA SER A 540 0.54 -8.84 13.70
C SER A 540 2.01 -9.01 14.10
N VAL A 541 2.94 -8.92 13.13
CA VAL A 541 4.39 -8.99 13.36
C VAL A 541 4.86 -8.04 14.47
N PHE A 542 4.24 -6.86 14.62
CA PHE A 542 4.56 -5.96 15.72
C PHE A 542 4.20 -6.59 17.09
N LYS A 543 2.97 -7.08 17.26
CA LYS A 543 2.53 -7.77 18.50
C LYS A 543 3.38 -8.99 18.80
N GLU A 544 3.63 -9.83 17.80
CA GLU A 544 4.43 -11.05 17.92
C GLU A 544 5.84 -10.75 18.45
N ILE A 545 6.50 -9.75 17.86
CA ILE A 545 7.83 -9.32 18.32
C ILE A 545 7.78 -8.79 19.75
N LEU A 546 6.78 -7.97 20.11
CA LEU A 546 6.66 -7.44 21.48
C LEU A 546 6.41 -8.52 22.52
N GLU A 547 5.57 -9.51 22.20
CA GLU A 547 5.32 -10.66 23.07
C GLU A 547 6.60 -11.46 23.34
N ASP A 548 7.37 -11.74 22.28
CA ASP A 548 8.62 -12.48 22.41
C ASP A 548 9.73 -11.66 23.09
N LEU A 549 9.75 -10.33 22.92
CA LEU A 549 10.64 -9.45 23.69
C LEU A 549 10.33 -9.47 25.20
N ARG A 550 9.05 -9.48 25.60
CA ARG A 550 8.68 -9.61 27.02
C ARG A 550 9.10 -10.95 27.59
N LYS A 551 8.89 -12.04 26.83
CA LYS A 551 9.37 -13.38 27.23
C LYS A 551 10.88 -13.37 27.44
N TYR A 552 11.64 -12.77 26.52
CA TYR A 552 13.08 -12.64 26.64
C TYR A 552 13.48 -11.88 27.92
N ILE A 553 12.94 -10.67 28.14
CA ILE A 553 13.23 -9.86 29.33
C ILE A 553 12.98 -10.65 30.61
N ARG A 554 11.79 -11.25 30.76
CA ARG A 554 11.41 -12.02 31.95
C ARG A 554 12.27 -13.26 32.20
N SER A 555 12.86 -13.84 31.14
CA SER A 555 13.78 -14.98 31.24
C SER A 555 15.24 -14.59 31.43
N SER A 556 15.56 -13.30 31.28
CA SER A 556 16.92 -12.77 31.32
C SER A 556 17.24 -12.12 32.68
N ALA A 557 18.49 -11.69 32.85
CA ALA A 557 18.90 -10.96 34.06
C ALA A 557 18.46 -9.48 34.08
N VAL A 558 17.99 -8.94 32.95
CA VAL A 558 17.55 -7.54 32.84
C VAL A 558 16.05 -7.39 33.14
N LYS A 559 15.66 -6.28 33.75
CA LYS A 559 14.27 -6.01 34.16
C LYS A 559 13.46 -5.23 33.13
N SER A 560 14.12 -4.61 32.15
CA SER A 560 13.47 -3.85 31.09
C SER A 560 14.33 -3.79 29.83
N PHE A 561 13.70 -3.41 28.71
CA PHE A 561 14.39 -3.13 27.46
C PHE A 561 15.36 -1.95 27.60
N GLN A 562 15.07 -0.98 28.48
CA GLN A 562 15.99 0.12 28.78
C GLN A 562 17.28 -0.36 29.45
N GLU A 563 17.19 -1.40 30.29
CA GLU A 563 18.37 -1.99 30.91
C GLU A 563 19.19 -2.78 29.89
N LEU A 564 18.51 -3.52 29.01
CA LEU A 564 19.17 -4.23 27.89
C LEU A 564 20.03 -3.28 27.04
N ILE A 565 19.48 -2.13 26.64
CA ILE A 565 20.19 -1.15 25.82
C ILE A 565 21.25 -0.34 26.59
N LYS A 566 21.18 -0.25 27.93
CA LYS A 566 22.19 0.45 28.75
C LYS A 566 23.46 -0.37 28.95
N ASN A 567 23.33 -1.69 28.97
CA ASN A 567 24.45 -2.62 29.17
C ASN A 567 25.30 -2.84 27.90
N THR A 568 25.04 -2.07 26.85
CA THR A 568 25.58 -2.19 25.49
C THR A 568 25.94 -0.82 24.96
#